data_AF-A0A2A2H0L9-F1
#
_entry.id   AF-A0A2A2H0L9-F1
#
_cell.length_a   1.000
_cell.length_b   1.000
_cell.length_c   1.000
_cell.angle_alpha   90.00
_cell.angle_beta   90.00
_cell.angle_gamma   90.00
#
_symmetry.space_group_name_H-M   'P 1'
#
loop_
_entity.id
_entity.type
_entity.pdbx_description
1 polymer ?
#
loop_
_entity_poly.entity_id
_entity_poly.type
_entity_poly.pdbx_seq_one_letter_code
_entity_poly.pdbx_strand_id
1 'polypeptide(L)'
;MLEIFDVNYNLLTEKKSKELFTLRKETFKDRLNWAVNCINGMEFDEYDNDKANYLFGVRSNTIICSVRFIEMQFPNMITGRFARFFKHLNLPKGNYIESSRFFVAKNRISQGNYNKDSVCSISVLLNSEIRVFR
;
A
#
# COMPACT_ATOMS: atom_id res chain seq x y z
N MET A 1 13.75 16.36 -0.97
CA MET A 1 13.49 15.70 0.33
C MET A 1 12.40 14.66 0.13
N LEU A 2 12.40 13.57 0.92
CA LEU A 2 11.27 12.65 0.99
C LEU A 2 10.29 13.18 2.05
N GLU A 3 9.03 13.26 1.70
CA GLU A 3 7.94 13.62 2.60
C GLU A 3 7.03 12.41 2.78
N ILE A 4 6.55 12.19 4.01
CA ILE A 4 5.66 11.07 4.34
C ILE A 4 4.32 11.66 4.77
N PHE A 5 3.24 11.15 4.21
CA PHE A 5 1.87 11.57 4.52
C PHE A 5 1.03 10.37 4.92
N ASP A 6 0.25 10.52 5.98
CA ASP A 6 -0.84 9.63 6.34
C ASP A 6 -2.16 10.29 5.93
N VAL A 7 -2.91 9.64 5.03
CA VAL A 7 -4.12 10.19 4.43
C VAL A 7 -5.19 9.13 4.32
N ASN A 8 -6.36 9.40 4.91
CA ASN A 8 -7.55 8.58 4.73
C ASN A 8 -8.05 8.62 3.29
N TYR A 9 -8.63 7.52 2.81
CA TYR A 9 -9.23 7.42 1.48
C TYR A 9 -10.13 8.61 1.11
N ASN A 10 -10.99 9.05 2.03
CA ASN A 10 -11.94 10.14 1.79
C ASN A 10 -11.27 11.51 1.56
N LEU A 11 -10.01 11.66 1.96
CA LEU A 11 -9.24 12.88 1.81
C LEU A 11 -8.33 12.86 0.56
N LEU A 12 -8.32 11.74 -0.18
CA LEU A 12 -7.56 11.66 -1.42
C LEU A 12 -8.22 12.51 -2.52
N THR A 13 -7.46 13.47 -3.03
CA THR A 13 -7.84 14.16 -4.28
C THR A 13 -7.91 13.17 -5.43
N GLU A 14 -8.76 13.45 -6.43
CA GLU A 14 -8.89 12.62 -7.63
C GLU A 14 -7.53 12.38 -8.32
N LYS A 15 -6.69 13.41 -8.37
CA LYS A 15 -5.33 13.32 -8.93
C LYS A 15 -4.45 12.33 -8.15
N LYS A 16 -4.43 12.41 -6.82
CA LYS A 16 -3.61 11.53 -5.98
C LYS A 16 -4.14 10.11 -5.95
N SER A 17 -5.45 9.94 -5.95
CA SER A 17 -6.14 8.65 -6.05
C SER A 17 -5.78 7.94 -7.36
N LYS A 18 -5.93 8.62 -8.51
CA LYS A 18 -5.52 8.07 -9.82
C LYS A 18 -4.03 7.71 -9.85
N GLU A 19 -3.18 8.60 -9.35
CA GLU A 19 -1.72 8.36 -9.26
C GLU A 19 -1.40 7.09 -8.46
N LEU A 20 -2.00 6.96 -7.27
CA LEU A 20 -1.82 5.81 -6.37
C LEU A 20 -2.25 4.50 -7.03
N PHE A 21 -3.47 4.43 -7.56
CA PHE A 21 -4.01 3.19 -8.10
C PHE A 21 -3.37 2.77 -9.43
N THR A 22 -2.86 3.73 -10.21
CA THR A 22 -2.06 3.45 -11.41
C THR A 22 -0.72 2.83 -11.01
N LEU A 23 -0.02 3.41 -10.03
CA LEU A 23 1.24 2.87 -9.50
C LEU A 23 1.08 1.47 -8.90
N ARG A 24 -0.05 1.22 -8.25
CA ARG A 24 -0.40 -0.10 -7.73
C ARG A 24 -0.56 -1.12 -8.87
N LYS A 25 -1.24 -0.77 -9.96
CA LYS A 25 -1.33 -1.62 -11.15
C LYS A 25 0.05 -1.91 -11.74
N GLU A 26 0.87 -0.90 -11.95
CA GLU A 26 2.24 -1.06 -12.45
C GLU A 26 3.07 -2.01 -11.56
N THR A 27 2.88 -1.92 -10.24
CA THR A 27 3.62 -2.76 -9.30
C THR A 27 3.06 -4.18 -9.22
N PHE A 28 1.79 -4.33 -8.85
CA PHE A 28 1.20 -5.63 -8.54
C PHE A 28 0.83 -6.42 -9.79
N LYS A 29 0.30 -5.75 -10.82
CA LYS A 29 -0.09 -6.42 -12.06
C LYS A 29 1.07 -6.51 -13.06
N ASP A 30 1.72 -5.40 -13.40
CA ASP A 30 2.69 -5.43 -14.50
C ASP A 30 4.03 -6.03 -14.06
N ARG A 31 4.56 -5.59 -12.91
CA ARG A 31 5.87 -6.03 -12.44
C ARG A 31 5.85 -7.35 -11.69
N LEU A 32 4.88 -7.55 -10.78
CA LEU A 32 4.80 -8.76 -9.94
C LEU A 32 3.87 -9.84 -10.53
N ASN A 33 3.08 -9.51 -11.54
CA ASN A 33 2.11 -10.40 -12.19
C ASN A 33 1.15 -11.11 -11.22
N TRP A 34 0.69 -10.40 -10.19
CA TRP A 34 -0.30 -10.91 -9.26
C TRP A 34 -1.69 -10.95 -9.89
N ALA A 35 -2.53 -11.88 -9.40
CA ALA A 35 -3.93 -12.00 -9.80
C ALA A 35 -4.81 -10.94 -9.10
N VAL A 36 -4.60 -9.68 -9.47
CA VAL A 36 -5.33 -8.50 -8.96
C VAL A 36 -6.33 -7.99 -10.00
N ASN A 37 -7.41 -7.35 -9.51
CA ASN A 37 -8.42 -6.73 -10.37
C ASN A 37 -7.93 -5.37 -10.83
N CYS A 38 -8.03 -5.09 -12.12
CA CYS A 38 -7.68 -3.79 -12.69
C CYS A 38 -8.88 -3.24 -13.46
N ILE A 39 -9.27 -2.01 -13.15
CA ILE A 39 -10.38 -1.30 -13.80
C ILE A 39 -9.83 0.01 -14.33
N ASN A 40 -10.04 0.31 -15.61
CA ASN A 40 -9.58 1.54 -16.26
C ASN A 40 -8.07 1.84 -16.06
N GLY A 41 -7.23 0.80 -16.09
CA GLY A 41 -5.78 0.93 -15.90
C GLY A 41 -5.30 1.10 -14.45
N MET A 42 -6.21 1.00 -13.48
CA MET A 42 -5.95 1.17 -12.05
C MET A 42 -6.18 -0.13 -11.28
N GLU A 43 -5.37 -0.42 -10.27
CA GLU A 43 -5.61 -1.53 -9.33
C GLU A 43 -6.35 -0.99 -8.12
N PHE A 44 -7.54 -1.54 -7.89
CA PHE A 44 -8.48 -1.11 -6.88
C PHE A 44 -9.25 -2.33 -6.37
N ASP A 45 -9.44 -2.43 -5.06
CA ASP A 45 -10.20 -3.53 -4.45
C ASP A 45 -11.29 -3.02 -3.48
N GLU A 46 -12.09 -3.96 -2.96
CA GLU A 46 -13.20 -3.68 -2.03
C GLU A 46 -12.78 -3.03 -0.70
N TYR A 47 -11.50 -3.11 -0.36
CA TYR A 47 -10.94 -2.54 0.88
C TYR A 47 -10.41 -1.11 0.68
N ASP A 48 -10.42 -0.59 -0.55
CA ASP A 48 -10.10 0.81 -0.85
C ASP A 48 -11.33 1.70 -0.60
N ASN A 49 -11.66 1.93 0.67
CA ASN A 49 -12.85 2.68 1.12
C ASN A 49 -12.53 3.62 2.30
N ASP A 50 -13.55 4.23 2.91
CA ASP A 50 -13.41 5.19 4.02
C ASP A 50 -12.68 4.65 5.26
N LYS A 51 -12.51 3.32 5.39
CA LYS A 51 -11.75 2.67 6.46
C LYS A 51 -10.27 2.50 6.16
N ALA A 52 -9.83 2.82 4.93
CA ALA A 52 -8.45 2.72 4.51
C ALA A 52 -7.69 4.03 4.75
N ASN A 53 -6.56 3.93 5.44
CA ASN A 53 -5.56 4.98 5.53
C ASN A 53 -4.34 4.59 4.68
N TYR A 54 -3.80 5.54 3.93
CA TYR A 54 -2.61 5.32 3.11
C TYR A 54 -1.47 6.15 3.67
N LEU A 55 -0.39 5.46 4.00
CA LEU A 55 0.89 6.08 4.24
C LEU A 55 1.65 6.09 2.91
N PHE A 56 1.91 7.27 2.35
CA PHE A 56 2.68 7.38 1.12
C PHE A 56 3.86 8.32 1.24
N GLY A 57 4.96 7.91 0.59
CA GLY A 57 6.15 8.71 0.42
C GLY A 57 6.06 9.52 -0.87
N VAL A 58 6.22 10.83 -0.75
CA VAL A 58 6.19 11.79 -1.86
C VAL A 58 7.58 12.41 -2.01
N ARG A 59 7.99 12.56 -3.26
CA ARG A 59 9.18 13.33 -3.62
C ARG A 59 8.87 14.17 -4.84
N SER A 60 9.19 15.46 -4.80
CA SER A 60 8.90 16.40 -5.89
C SER A 60 7.43 16.32 -6.32
N ASN A 61 6.52 16.34 -5.34
CA ASN A 61 5.07 16.24 -5.50
C ASN A 61 4.54 14.94 -6.14
N THR A 62 5.39 13.92 -6.29
CA THR A 62 5.09 12.64 -6.94
C THR A 62 5.16 11.49 -5.93
N ILE A 63 4.20 10.57 -5.94
CA ILE A 63 4.22 9.39 -5.08
C ILE A 63 5.32 8.43 -5.57
N ILE A 64 6.16 7.98 -4.62
CA ILE A 64 7.25 7.02 -4.88
C ILE A 64 7.11 5.71 -4.11
N CYS A 65 6.34 5.69 -3.02
CA CYS A 65 6.01 4.48 -2.28
C CYS A 65 4.68 4.66 -1.53
N SER A 66 4.03 3.55 -1.17
CA SER A 66 2.84 3.57 -0.33
C SER A 66 2.64 2.24 0.39
N VAL A 67 1.96 2.27 1.53
CA VAL A 67 1.31 1.15 2.21
C VAL A 67 -0.10 1.56 2.63
N ARG A 68 -1.03 0.61 2.62
CA ARG A 68 -2.40 0.79 3.13
C ARG A 68 -2.52 0.17 4.51
N PHE A 69 -3.20 0.87 5.41
CA PHE A 69 -3.59 0.40 6.73
C PHE A 69 -5.10 0.37 6.89
N ILE A 70 -5.60 -0.70 7.50
CA ILE A 70 -7.02 -0.86 7.87
C ILE A 70 -7.07 -1.43 9.27
N GLU A 71 -7.86 -0.85 10.16
CA GLU A 71 -8.02 -1.40 11.51
C GLU A 71 -8.65 -2.80 11.46
N MET A 72 -8.17 -3.72 12.30
CA MET A 72 -8.59 -5.12 12.30
C MET A 72 -10.07 -5.33 12.64
N GLN A 73 -10.74 -4.32 13.20
CA GLN A 73 -12.19 -4.32 13.44
C GLN A 73 -13.03 -4.18 12.16
N PHE A 74 -12.45 -3.67 11.08
CA PHE A 74 -13.11 -3.51 9.78
C PHE A 74 -12.76 -4.67 8.83
N PRO A 75 -13.62 -4.96 7.84
CA PRO A 75 -13.30 -5.94 6.80
C PRO A 75 -11.97 -5.62 6.11
N ASN A 76 -11.07 -6.60 6.09
CA ASN A 76 -9.74 -6.47 5.51
C ASN A 76 -9.34 -7.75 4.77
N MET A 77 -8.14 -7.77 4.18
CA MET A 77 -7.67 -8.90 3.38
C MET A 77 -7.52 -10.21 4.17
N ILE A 78 -7.17 -10.14 5.47
CA ILE A 78 -7.00 -11.32 6.33
C ILE A 78 -8.37 -11.97 6.59
N THR A 79 -9.38 -11.17 6.92
CA THR A 79 -10.75 -11.66 7.17
C THR A 79 -11.54 -11.96 5.91
N GLY A 80 -11.13 -11.41 4.76
CA GLY A 80 -11.76 -11.64 3.46
C GLY A 80 -10.95 -12.62 2.61
N ARG A 81 -10.24 -12.09 1.61
CA ARG A 81 -9.57 -12.89 0.55
C ARG A 81 -8.65 -13.99 1.08
N PHE A 82 -7.99 -13.79 2.22
CA PHE A 82 -7.09 -14.77 2.80
C PHE A 82 -7.69 -15.65 3.90
N ALA A 83 -8.93 -15.41 4.33
CA ALA A 83 -9.54 -16.12 5.45
C ALA A 83 -9.49 -17.65 5.27
N ARG A 84 -9.73 -18.13 4.05
CA ARG A 84 -9.69 -19.57 3.69
C ARG A 84 -8.34 -20.25 3.90
N PHE A 85 -7.24 -19.49 3.99
CA PHE A 85 -5.91 -20.04 4.24
C PHE A 85 -5.63 -20.24 5.73
N PHE A 86 -6.47 -19.68 6.61
CA PHE A 86 -6.34 -19.83 8.06
C PHE A 86 -7.33 -20.89 8.56
N LYS A 87 -6.84 -22.03 9.05
CA LYS A 87 -7.69 -23.08 9.64
C LYS A 87 -8.42 -22.61 10.90
N HIS A 88 -7.74 -21.78 11.70
CA HIS A 88 -8.27 -21.15 12.91
C HIS A 88 -7.78 -19.71 12.94
N LEU A 89 -8.65 -18.77 12.58
CA LEU A 89 -8.34 -17.35 12.61
C LEU A 89 -8.68 -16.77 13.99
N ASN A 90 -7.73 -16.85 14.92
CA ASN A 90 -7.83 -16.13 16.20
C ASN A 90 -7.16 -14.77 16.05
N LEU A 91 -7.94 -13.76 15.65
CA LEU A 91 -7.45 -12.39 15.58
C LEU A 91 -7.28 -11.85 17.00
N PRO A 92 -6.15 -11.17 17.29
CA PRO A 92 -5.94 -10.60 18.60
C PRO A 92 -6.95 -9.47 18.84
N LYS A 93 -7.55 -9.45 20.02
CA LYS A 93 -8.45 -8.37 20.44
C LYS A 93 -7.61 -7.18 20.89
N GLY A 94 -7.87 -5.99 20.35
CA GLY A 94 -7.14 -4.76 20.68
C GLY A 94 -6.95 -3.86 19.47
N ASN A 95 -6.09 -2.86 19.61
CA ASN A 95 -5.83 -1.84 18.59
C ASN A 95 -4.79 -2.33 17.59
N TYR A 96 -5.18 -3.26 16.73
CA TYR A 96 -4.34 -3.81 15.67
C TYR A 96 -4.76 -3.27 14.31
N ILE A 97 -3.77 -3.11 13.42
CA ILE A 97 -3.96 -2.69 12.03
C ILE A 97 -3.44 -3.77 11.07
N GLU A 98 -4.19 -4.01 10.02
CA GLU A 98 -3.77 -4.76 8.84
C GLU A 98 -2.97 -3.83 7.93
N SER A 99 -1.84 -4.31 7.41
CA SER A 99 -1.03 -3.58 6.44
C SER A 99 -1.01 -4.32 5.10
N SER A 100 -1.56 -3.70 4.06
CA SER A 100 -1.63 -4.26 2.71
C SER A 100 -1.06 -3.33 1.66
N ARG A 101 -0.88 -3.87 0.44
CA ARG A 101 -0.55 -3.10 -0.78
C ARG A 101 0.71 -2.23 -0.64
N PHE A 102 1.71 -2.72 0.11
CA PHE A 102 3.02 -2.07 0.15
C PHE A 102 3.69 -2.12 -1.22
N PHE A 103 4.15 -0.95 -1.70
CA PHE A 103 4.96 -0.88 -2.91
C PHE A 103 5.97 0.27 -2.89
N VAL A 104 6.97 0.11 -3.77
CA VAL A 104 7.96 1.13 -4.11
C VAL A 104 8.04 1.24 -5.63
N ALA A 105 7.80 2.44 -6.17
CA ALA A 105 7.76 2.73 -7.59
C ALA A 105 9.17 2.80 -8.20
N LYS A 106 9.77 1.61 -8.42
CA LYS A 106 11.16 1.47 -8.91
C LYS A 106 11.46 2.28 -10.17
N ASN A 107 10.52 2.33 -11.12
CA ASN A 107 10.69 3.07 -12.37
C ASN A 107 10.88 4.57 -12.12
N ARG A 108 10.06 5.15 -11.23
CA ARG A 108 10.15 6.57 -10.86
C ARG A 108 11.42 6.90 -10.07
N ILE A 109 11.86 5.97 -9.23
CA ILE A 109 13.12 6.12 -8.48
C ILE A 109 14.33 6.13 -9.40
N SER A 110 14.35 5.20 -10.36
CA SER A 110 15.40 5.10 -11.37
C SER A 110 15.45 6.35 -12.25
N GLN A 111 14.30 6.79 -12.78
CA GLN A 111 14.20 7.98 -13.64
C GLN A 111 14.55 9.28 -12.92
N GLY A 112 14.23 9.40 -11.64
CA GLY A 112 14.54 10.59 -10.83
C GLY A 112 15.98 10.68 -10.34
N ASN A 113 16.86 9.74 -10.69
CA ASN A 113 18.22 9.61 -10.12
C ASN A 113 18.22 9.57 -8.57
N TYR A 114 17.16 9.02 -7.97
CA TYR A 114 17.01 8.94 -6.52
C TYR A 114 17.81 7.78 -5.90
N ASN A 115 18.66 7.10 -6.68
CA ASN A 115 19.48 5.95 -6.27
C ASN A 115 20.51 6.25 -5.16
N LYS A 116 20.78 7.53 -4.86
CA LYS A 116 21.71 7.94 -3.79
C LYS A 116 21.05 8.23 -2.44
N ASP A 117 19.73 8.41 -2.39
CA ASP A 117 19.03 8.78 -1.16
C ASP A 117 18.20 7.60 -0.66
N SER A 118 18.67 6.91 0.38
CA SER A 118 17.93 6.19 1.45
C SER A 118 16.53 5.62 1.19
N VAL A 119 16.17 5.21 -0.04
CA VAL A 119 14.88 4.52 -0.28
C VAL A 119 14.93 3.12 0.34
N CYS A 120 16.14 2.55 0.49
CA CYS A 120 16.39 1.38 1.33
C CYS A 120 15.95 1.58 2.79
N SER A 121 16.02 2.81 3.32
CA SER A 121 15.60 3.10 4.70
C SER A 121 14.09 2.98 4.89
N ILE A 122 13.26 3.21 3.87
CA ILE A 122 11.80 2.96 3.96
C ILE A 122 11.50 1.47 3.98
N SER A 123 12.20 0.67 3.16
CA SER A 123 12.10 -0.78 3.26
C SER A 123 12.55 -1.29 4.63
N VAL A 124 13.57 -0.70 5.25
CA VAL A 124 14.02 -1.08 6.59
C VAL A 124 13.05 -0.59 7.68
N LEU A 125 12.56 0.66 7.62
CA LEU A 125 11.61 1.23 8.59
C LEU A 125 10.28 0.48 8.59
N LEU A 126 9.73 0.16 7.41
CA LEU A 126 8.46 -0.56 7.34
C LEU A 126 8.63 -2.07 7.58
N ASN A 127 9.75 -2.73 7.20
CA ASN A 127 9.96 -4.15 7.54
C ASN A 127 10.39 -4.38 9.00
N SER A 128 10.93 -3.39 9.71
CA SER A 128 11.33 -3.55 11.12
C SER A 128 10.15 -3.46 12.09
N GLU A 129 9.10 -2.70 11.76
CA GLU A 129 7.91 -2.60 12.60
C GLU A 129 6.71 -3.42 12.09
N ILE A 130 6.64 -3.69 10.78
CA ILE A 130 5.56 -4.50 10.20
C ILE A 130 6.08 -5.92 10.03
N ARG A 131 5.61 -6.84 10.89
CA ARG A 131 5.70 -8.28 10.64
C ARG A 131 4.79 -8.62 9.46
N VAL A 132 5.32 -8.42 8.25
CA VAL A 132 4.72 -8.95 7.03
C VAL A 132 4.75 -10.47 7.16
N PHE A 133 3.58 -11.08 7.30
CA PHE A 133 3.44 -12.52 7.11
C PHE A 133 3.87 -12.82 5.66
N ARG A 134 5.12 -13.25 5.50
CA ARG A 134 5.65 -13.85 4.27
C ARG A 134 5.23 -15.30 4.19
#